data_AF-A0A8B4RCP7-F1
#
_entry.id   AF-A0A8B4RCP7-F1
#
_cell.length_a   1.000
_cell.length_b   1.000
_cell.length_c   1.000
_cell.angle_alpha   90.00
_cell.angle_beta   90.00
_cell.angle_gamma   90.00
#
_symmetry.space_group_name_H-M   'P 1'
#
loop_
_entity.id
_entity.type
_entity.pdbx_description
1 polymer ?
#
loop_
_entity_poly.entity_id
_entity_poly.type
_entity_poly.pdbx_seq_one_letter_code
_entity_poly.pdbx_strand_id
1 'polypeptide(L)'
;MKLSKQLYKSLPLLTVVLCVGALQQNVEAKAKHYKTTSHIETQYVSTSSTKILPFTHNKQIKVGPLDNLGRATYSHIQLRDADEPKIKRERLTYNPTGWHNYKFTTEKGKTTWLMDRGHLVGYQFSGMNNFQE
;
A
#
# COMPACT_ATOMS: atom_id res chain seq x y z
N MET A 1 -47.68 -16.19 43.43
CA MET A 1 -46.43 -15.46 43.12
C MET A 1 -46.70 -14.47 41.99
N LYS A 2 -46.77 -13.17 42.28
CA LYS A 2 -46.95 -12.12 41.26
C LYS A 2 -45.56 -11.74 40.73
N LEU A 3 -45.20 -12.20 39.54
CA LEU A 3 -43.98 -11.76 38.85
C LEU A 3 -44.11 -10.27 38.53
N SER A 4 -43.17 -9.48 39.03
CA SER A 4 -43.21 -8.03 38.92
C SER A 4 -42.98 -7.59 37.47
N LYS A 5 -43.80 -6.63 37.05
CA LYS A 5 -43.90 -6.05 35.72
C LYS A 5 -42.71 -5.12 35.34
N GLN A 6 -41.55 -5.35 35.93
CA GLN A 6 -40.36 -4.49 35.82
C GLN A 6 -39.24 -5.09 34.96
N LEU A 7 -39.30 -6.40 34.64
CA LEU A 7 -38.24 -7.10 33.91
C LEU A 7 -38.23 -6.91 32.39
N TYR A 8 -39.27 -6.31 31.81
CA TYR A 8 -39.41 -6.18 30.35
C TYR A 8 -39.08 -4.79 29.80
N LYS A 9 -38.74 -3.82 30.66
CA LYS A 9 -38.34 -2.47 30.20
C LYS A 9 -36.84 -2.35 29.85
N SER A 10 -36.01 -3.31 30.26
CA SER A 10 -34.57 -3.34 29.97
C SER A 10 -34.19 -4.32 28.84
N LEU A 11 -35.13 -5.12 28.35
CA LEU A 11 -34.90 -6.14 27.34
C LEU A 11 -34.55 -5.62 25.92
N PRO A 12 -35.03 -4.43 25.45
CA PRO A 12 -34.65 -3.95 24.12
C PRO A 12 -33.29 -3.24 24.08
N LEU A 13 -32.71 -2.86 25.23
CA LEU A 13 -31.42 -2.14 25.24
C LEU A 13 -30.23 -3.11 25.14
N LEU A 14 -30.36 -4.31 25.72
CA LEU A 14 -29.30 -5.32 25.70
C LEU A 14 -29.12 -5.98 24.31
N THR A 15 -30.21 -6.14 23.56
CA THR A 15 -30.18 -6.75 22.21
C THR A 15 -29.57 -5.82 21.16
N VAL A 16 -29.77 -4.50 21.26
CA VAL A 16 -29.16 -3.53 20.33
C VAL A 16 -27.64 -3.46 20.50
N VAL A 17 -27.12 -3.56 21.73
CA VAL A 17 -25.67 -3.55 22.00
C VAL A 17 -24.97 -4.79 21.45
N LEU A 18 -25.62 -5.97 21.54
CA LEU A 18 -25.11 -7.21 20.97
C LEU A 18 -25.10 -7.20 19.42
N CYS A 19 -26.06 -6.53 18.78
CA CYS A 19 -26.10 -6.43 17.32
C CYS A 19 -25.08 -5.44 16.73
N VAL A 20 -24.70 -4.37 17.44
CA VAL A 20 -23.68 -3.42 16.96
C VAL A 20 -22.26 -4.01 17.08
N GLY A 21 -21.98 -4.79 18.13
CA GLY A 21 -20.68 -5.45 18.29
C GLY A 21 -20.36 -6.52 17.24
N ALA A 22 -21.38 -7.09 16.58
CA ALA A 22 -21.22 -8.17 15.61
C ALA A 22 -20.83 -7.70 14.19
N LEU A 23 -20.82 -6.39 13.91
CA LEU A 23 -20.55 -5.85 12.56
C LEU A 23 -19.11 -5.36 12.32
N GLN A 24 -18.23 -5.40 13.31
CA GLN A 24 -16.80 -5.17 13.09
C GLN A 24 -16.09 -6.49 12.81
N GLN A 25 -16.41 -7.09 11.67
CA GLN A 25 -15.49 -8.06 11.06
C GLN A 25 -14.32 -7.28 10.47
N ASN A 26 -13.26 -7.11 11.26
CA ASN A 26 -11.95 -6.77 10.74
C ASN A 26 -11.51 -7.91 9.83
N VAL A 27 -11.71 -7.75 8.52
CA VAL A 27 -11.08 -8.61 7.51
C VAL A 27 -9.62 -8.18 7.44
N GLU A 28 -8.82 -8.67 8.39
CA GLU A 28 -7.38 -8.59 8.30
C GLU A 28 -6.96 -9.59 7.22
N ALA A 29 -6.74 -9.08 6.01
CA ALA A 29 -6.22 -9.88 4.91
C ALA A 29 -4.82 -10.36 5.31
N LYS A 30 -4.71 -11.60 5.81
CA LYS A 30 -3.42 -12.18 6.21
C LYS A 30 -2.45 -12.09 5.04
N ALA A 31 -1.35 -11.35 5.22
CA ALA A 31 -0.24 -11.33 4.29
C ALA A 31 0.22 -12.77 4.01
N LYS A 32 0.42 -13.11 2.74
CA LYS A 32 0.96 -14.44 2.38
C LYS A 32 2.39 -14.52 2.91
N HIS A 33 2.64 -15.40 3.87
CA HIS A 33 3.99 -15.69 4.33
C HIS A 33 4.70 -16.59 3.33
N TYR A 34 5.81 -16.10 2.76
CA TYR A 34 6.70 -16.88 1.92
C TYR A 34 7.74 -17.58 2.82
N LYS A 35 8.00 -18.86 2.58
CA LYS A 35 8.82 -19.74 3.47
C LYS A 35 10.24 -19.20 3.73
N THR A 36 10.73 -18.33 2.86
CA THR A 36 12.10 -17.80 2.89
C THR A 36 12.20 -16.39 3.50
N THR A 37 11.13 -15.78 4.00
CA THR A 37 11.22 -14.48 4.68
C THR A 37 11.72 -14.62 6.10
N SER A 38 12.84 -13.98 6.41
CA SER A 38 13.30 -13.79 7.79
C SER A 38 14.03 -12.46 7.91
N HIS A 39 14.22 -11.99 9.14
CA HIS A 39 15.04 -10.83 9.46
C HIS A 39 15.87 -11.12 10.72
N ILE A 40 16.98 -10.40 10.89
CA ILE A 40 17.81 -10.44 12.08
C ILE A 40 17.78 -9.03 12.68
N GLU A 41 17.52 -8.95 13.98
CA GLU A 41 17.61 -7.68 14.70
C GLU A 41 19.07 -7.30 14.90
N THR A 42 19.45 -6.11 14.44
CA THR A 42 20.81 -5.58 14.62
C THR A 42 20.84 -4.61 15.81
N GLN A 43 21.97 -4.52 16.49
CA GLN A 43 22.16 -3.54 17.58
C GLN A 43 22.44 -2.11 17.08
N TYR A 44 22.46 -1.87 15.76
CA TYR A 44 22.70 -0.56 15.18
C TYR A 44 21.47 0.33 15.25
N VAL A 45 21.67 1.59 15.66
CA VAL A 45 20.61 2.60 15.63
C VAL A 45 20.42 3.07 14.19
N SER A 46 19.16 3.29 13.78
CA SER A 46 18.82 3.76 12.43
C SER A 46 19.57 5.03 12.02
N THR A 47 19.80 5.95 12.97
CA THR A 47 20.54 7.21 12.77
C THR A 47 22.01 7.02 12.39
N SER A 48 22.58 5.82 12.56
CA SER A 48 23.96 5.52 12.16
C SER A 48 24.12 5.35 10.64
N SER A 49 23.01 5.18 9.90
CA SER A 49 23.03 5.01 8.45
C SER A 49 22.56 6.26 7.73
N THR A 50 23.36 6.75 6.77
CA THR A 50 22.98 7.83 5.86
C THR A 50 22.12 7.35 4.68
N LYS A 51 21.88 6.04 4.57
CA LYS A 51 21.19 5.42 3.44
C LYS A 51 19.70 5.20 3.68
N ILE A 52 19.17 5.50 4.86
CA ILE A 52 17.76 5.31 5.22
C ILE A 52 17.10 6.64 5.58
N LEU A 53 15.78 6.72 5.42
CA LEU A 53 15.03 7.87 5.88
C LEU A 53 15.08 7.97 7.41
N PRO A 54 15.20 9.19 7.99
CA PRO A 54 15.04 9.39 9.42
C PRO A 54 13.72 8.79 9.90
N PHE A 55 13.75 8.06 11.01
CA PHE A 55 12.57 7.39 11.51
C PHE A 55 11.64 8.39 12.22
N THR A 56 10.44 8.58 11.68
CA THR A 56 9.44 9.55 12.20
C THR A 56 8.16 8.90 12.72
N HIS A 57 8.09 7.56 12.76
CA HIS A 57 6.90 6.77 13.08
C HIS A 57 5.70 6.94 12.12
N ASN A 58 5.84 7.77 11.08
CA ASN A 58 4.83 7.99 10.06
C ASN A 58 5.30 7.44 8.70
N LYS A 59 4.36 7.17 7.79
CA LYS A 59 4.68 6.88 6.39
C LYS A 59 5.43 8.08 5.80
N GLN A 60 6.55 7.80 5.16
CA GLN A 60 7.37 8.80 4.48
C GLN A 60 7.69 8.32 3.07
N ILE A 61 7.60 9.22 2.09
CA ILE A 61 8.09 9.00 0.74
C ILE A 61 8.88 10.23 0.30
N LYS A 62 10.07 10.01 -0.25
CA LYS A 62 10.90 11.04 -0.88
C LYS A 62 11.13 10.67 -2.33
N VAL A 63 10.77 11.57 -3.22
CA VAL A 63 11.04 11.46 -4.66
C VAL A 63 12.11 12.50 -4.98
N GLY A 64 13.17 12.06 -5.66
CA GLY A 64 14.23 12.96 -6.08
C GLY A 64 13.76 13.90 -7.19
N PRO A 65 14.38 15.09 -7.31
CA PRO A 65 14.13 15.97 -8.45
C PRO A 65 14.49 15.23 -9.75
N LEU A 66 13.82 15.59 -10.84
CA LEU A 66 14.23 15.13 -12.16
C LEU A 66 15.64 15.65 -12.47
N ASP A 67 16.41 14.88 -13.23
CA ASP A 67 17.69 15.37 -13.74
C ASP A 67 17.50 16.40 -14.88
N ASN A 68 18.60 16.93 -15.41
CA ASN A 68 18.58 17.93 -16.48
C ASN A 68 17.94 17.43 -17.80
N LEU A 69 17.67 16.12 -17.92
CA LEU A 69 16.97 15.52 -19.04
C LEU A 69 15.53 15.12 -18.67
N GLY A 70 15.01 15.57 -17.53
CA GLY A 70 13.66 15.22 -17.07
C GLY A 70 13.51 13.75 -16.65
N ARG A 71 14.60 13.02 -16.39
CA ARG A 71 14.55 11.60 -16.00
C ARG A 71 14.39 11.49 -14.48
N ALA A 72 13.66 10.46 -14.05
CA ALA A 72 13.53 10.15 -12.62
C ALA A 72 14.88 9.73 -12.02
N THR A 73 15.20 10.24 -10.83
CA THR A 73 16.49 9.99 -10.17
C THR A 73 16.39 8.93 -9.07
N TYR A 74 15.54 9.13 -8.07
CA TYR A 74 15.30 8.15 -7.02
C TYR A 74 13.88 8.26 -6.42
N SER A 75 13.45 7.19 -5.76
CA SER A 75 12.30 7.19 -4.87
C SER A 75 12.62 6.33 -3.65
N HIS A 76 12.32 6.83 -2.45
CA HIS A 76 12.64 6.19 -1.19
C HIS A 76 11.42 6.24 -0.28
N ILE A 77 11.01 5.11 0.28
CA ILE A 77 9.83 4.99 1.15
C ILE A 77 10.19 4.33 2.48
N GLN A 78 9.52 4.77 3.54
CA GLN A 78 9.43 4.07 4.83
C GLN A 78 7.94 3.97 5.19
N LEU A 79 7.44 2.76 5.39
CA LEU A 79 6.02 2.49 5.65
C LEU A 79 5.84 1.24 6.51
N ARG A 80 4.61 1.04 7.00
CA ARG A 80 4.10 -0.21 7.57
C ARG A 80 3.09 -0.83 6.63
N ASP A 81 2.76 -2.10 6.86
CA ASP A 81 1.72 -2.84 6.13
C ASP A 81 0.37 -2.09 6.13
N ALA A 82 -0.03 -1.52 7.28
CA ALA A 82 -1.25 -0.74 7.40
C ALA A 82 -1.28 0.54 6.55
N ASP A 83 -0.13 1.03 6.10
CA ASP A 83 -0.01 2.25 5.30
C ASP A 83 -0.05 1.96 3.77
N GLU A 84 -0.15 0.69 3.38
CA GLU A 84 -0.33 0.28 1.99
C GLU A 84 -1.70 0.71 1.44
N PRO A 85 -1.81 1.09 0.15
CA PRO A 85 -3.06 1.48 -0.46
C PRO A 85 -4.01 0.28 -0.58
N LYS A 86 -5.27 0.52 -0.20
CA LYS A 86 -6.36 -0.47 -0.33
C LYS A 86 -7.14 -0.33 -1.65
N ILE A 87 -6.92 0.77 -2.36
CA ILE A 87 -7.58 1.08 -3.64
C ILE A 87 -6.81 0.39 -4.76
N LYS A 88 -7.52 -0.29 -5.67
CA LYS A 88 -6.92 -0.92 -6.84
C LYS A 88 -6.22 0.12 -7.72
N ARG A 89 -4.98 -0.16 -8.14
CA ARG A 89 -4.24 0.73 -9.04
C ARG A 89 -4.98 0.97 -10.34
N GLU A 90 -4.88 2.17 -10.86
CA GLU A 90 -5.28 2.48 -12.22
C GLU A 90 -4.12 2.26 -13.21
N ARG A 91 -4.44 2.37 -14.50
CA ARG A 91 -3.43 2.32 -15.56
C ARG A 91 -2.63 3.62 -15.52
N LEU A 92 -1.30 3.49 -15.52
CA LEU A 92 -0.41 4.61 -15.74
C LEU A 92 -0.66 5.20 -17.14
N THR A 93 -0.72 6.51 -17.26
CA THR A 93 -0.93 7.29 -18.50
C THR A 93 0.25 8.21 -18.83
N TYR A 94 1.07 8.57 -17.83
CA TYR A 94 2.25 9.42 -18.03
C TYR A 94 3.29 8.74 -18.93
N ASN A 95 3.84 9.50 -19.86
CA ASN A 95 4.94 9.07 -20.72
C ASN A 95 6.23 9.75 -20.21
N PRO A 96 7.19 8.99 -19.65
CA PRO A 96 8.43 9.56 -19.14
C PRO A 96 9.31 10.10 -20.27
N THR A 97 10.33 10.89 -19.93
CA THR A 97 11.28 11.38 -20.94
C THR A 97 11.90 10.22 -21.72
N GLY A 98 12.02 10.40 -23.04
CA GLY A 98 12.51 9.38 -23.96
C GLY A 98 11.48 8.29 -24.30
N TRP A 99 10.20 8.48 -23.96
CA TRP A 99 9.16 7.52 -24.30
C TRP A 99 8.93 7.41 -25.82
N HIS A 100 9.56 6.39 -26.39
CA HIS A 100 9.30 5.89 -27.75
C HIS A 100 9.02 4.39 -27.63
N ASN A 101 7.82 3.97 -28.05
CA ASN A 101 7.37 2.60 -27.85
C ASN A 101 6.92 1.98 -29.18
N TYR A 102 7.29 0.73 -29.39
CA TYR A 102 7.04 -0.02 -30.60
C TYR A 102 6.21 -1.24 -30.27
N LYS A 103 5.35 -1.67 -31.21
CA LYS A 103 4.72 -2.98 -31.12
C LYS A 103 5.64 -4.01 -31.77
N PHE A 104 5.82 -5.15 -31.12
CA PHE A 104 6.51 -6.29 -31.69
C PHE A 104 5.66 -7.54 -31.55
N THR A 105 5.83 -8.47 -32.49
CA THR A 105 5.14 -9.76 -32.49
C THR A 105 6.12 -10.80 -31.96
N THR A 106 5.74 -11.47 -30.87
CA THR A 106 6.51 -12.59 -30.31
C THR A 106 6.53 -13.77 -31.27
N GLU A 107 7.47 -14.70 -31.09
CA GLU A 107 7.54 -15.95 -31.88
C GLU A 107 6.24 -16.77 -31.85
N LYS A 108 5.46 -16.60 -30.77
CA LYS A 108 4.13 -17.22 -30.58
C LYS A 108 2.99 -16.46 -31.25
N GLY A 109 3.28 -15.46 -32.10
CA GLY A 109 2.29 -14.69 -32.85
C GLY A 109 1.56 -13.59 -32.06
N LYS A 110 1.87 -13.39 -30.77
CA LYS A 110 1.24 -12.33 -29.95
C LYS A 110 1.94 -10.99 -30.16
N THR A 111 1.18 -9.96 -30.56
CA THR A 111 1.67 -8.58 -30.62
C THR A 111 1.55 -7.89 -29.26
N THR A 112 2.64 -7.29 -28.78
CA THR A 112 2.67 -6.53 -27.52
C THR A 112 3.52 -5.27 -27.67
N TRP A 113 3.36 -4.32 -26.73
CA TRP A 113 4.23 -3.15 -26.62
C TRP A 113 5.61 -3.57 -26.11
N LEU A 114 6.66 -2.93 -26.63
CA LEU A 114 8.05 -3.19 -26.27
C LEU A 114 8.39 -2.63 -24.89
N MET A 115 7.89 -1.43 -24.58
CA MET A 115 8.19 -0.71 -23.34
C MET A 115 6.97 -0.60 -22.44
N ASP A 116 7.18 -0.69 -21.13
CA ASP A 116 6.17 -0.47 -20.09
C ASP A 116 6.49 0.77 -19.27
N ARG A 117 5.46 1.30 -18.59
CA ARG A 117 5.60 2.37 -17.60
C ARG A 117 5.84 1.73 -16.24
N GLY A 118 7.03 1.93 -15.68
CA GLY A 118 7.44 1.37 -14.39
C GLY A 118 7.44 2.40 -13.26
N HIS A 119 7.05 1.99 -12.07
CA HIS A 119 7.27 2.75 -10.84
C HIS A 119 8.66 2.47 -10.28
N LEU A 120 9.32 3.48 -9.70
CA LEU A 120 10.53 3.26 -8.89
C LEU A 120 10.18 2.59 -7.55
N VAL A 121 9.11 3.05 -6.87
CA VAL A 121 8.49 2.38 -5.73
C VAL A 121 7.10 1.95 -6.13
N GLY A 122 6.87 0.64 -6.15
CA GLY A 122 5.63 0.03 -6.62
C GLY A 122 4.37 0.60 -5.97
N TYR A 123 3.26 0.60 -6.72
CA TYR A 123 1.99 1.16 -6.26
C TYR A 123 1.52 0.57 -4.92
N GLN A 124 1.70 -0.74 -4.69
CA GLN A 124 1.28 -1.39 -3.44
C GLN A 124 1.97 -0.78 -2.19
N PHE A 125 3.11 -0.12 -2.36
CA PHE A 125 3.78 0.58 -1.26
C PHE A 125 3.47 2.08 -1.28
N SER A 126 3.61 2.73 -2.44
CA SER A 126 3.50 4.19 -2.53
C SER A 126 2.05 4.68 -2.55
N GLY A 127 1.17 4.01 -3.28
CA GLY A 127 -0.16 4.51 -3.67
C GLY A 127 -0.14 5.56 -4.76
N MET A 128 1.04 5.88 -5.31
CA MET A 128 1.17 6.91 -6.33
C MET A 128 0.74 6.36 -7.68
N ASN A 129 -0.12 7.08 -8.39
CA ASN A 129 -0.56 6.72 -9.73
C ASN A 129 -0.45 7.93 -10.64
N ASN A 130 0.43 7.84 -11.64
CA ASN A 130 0.88 8.98 -12.46
C ASN A 130 1.51 10.08 -11.59
N PHE A 131 2.82 10.26 -11.70
CA PHE A 131 3.45 11.41 -11.06
C PHE A 131 2.94 12.67 -11.77
N GLN A 132 1.96 13.33 -11.18
CA GLN A 132 1.65 14.72 -11.46
C GLN A 132 2.41 15.54 -10.42
N GLU A 133 3.23 16.47 -10.89
CA GLU A 133 3.69 17.60 -10.06
C GLU A 133 2.49 18.31 -9.44
#